data_AF-A0A944MAJ3-F1
#
_entry.id   AF-A0A944MAJ3-F1
#
_cell.length_a   1.000
_cell.length_b   1.000
_cell.length_c   1.000
_cell.angle_alpha   90.00
_cell.angle_beta   90.00
_cell.angle_gamma   90.00
#
_symmetry.space_group_name_H-M   'P 1'
#
loop_
_entity.id
_entity.type
_entity.pdbx_description
1 polymer ?
#
loop_
_entity_poly.entity_id
_entity_poly.type
_entity_poly.pdbx_seq_one_letter_code
_entity_poly.pdbx_strand_id
1 'polypeptide(L)'
;MRDGIEIATSTVTSYNDTGLSPETQYRYRISAYDGAGNESALSDEIVLSTTNSINSDTSPPEAPTGLIAANVTSTTIALTWSESSDDTATTGYRVYRDDVEVATVTMTDYTDTGLSPATQYQYQVTAHDEAGNESDRSDALSVSTTVVMAGDCGTQTGSVVAIPFKFVTPTNVGKYLTLAATSTLVEYNNHTYTDAPNIDWSMRYKAYKYGNGGGAVSAWRLDTVPTNGTLYEGTRALSSNDTVSDPDDLFYAPNSDFTGGDSFTYCAADATGTSNVATVTLQVADPAGYPMPVGIPDPGFGIDESAPADPAAWPAAESAGYYYIDSDHPGCSDGSDYGYPDTPRCSFPESGATIDAGGKVVLAPSTLPYALRNSSWHQINFNGQPGATSWLVGDETGPDKPRITIHPDRGSESTQLRLTGGHMRISGVIFDGVLPRHMGGGVNNVVLRHSEVKNNPSTNRGGTSVSLSTDGSDVLAFNVYAHDNGIVEADGLAEERDIHAFVGTNQAGYWMLDNRCDENAGDCVQLGNNNTTSDVYIGRLVAHSEGENCIDIKDFNRVVVSESSCWDLRPVVYGNSGGNAQLLCQ
;
A
#
# COMPACT_ATOMS: atom_id res chain seq x y z
N MET A 1 16.55 65.32 4.23
CA MET A 1 17.57 65.41 5.30
C MET A 1 17.42 64.23 6.24
N ARG A 2 18.52 63.69 6.77
CA ARG A 2 18.56 62.69 7.85
C ARG A 2 19.33 63.28 9.03
N ASP A 3 18.69 63.30 10.19
CA ASP A 3 19.23 63.86 11.44
C ASP A 3 19.77 65.29 11.29
N GLY A 4 19.08 66.09 10.49
CA GLY A 4 19.44 67.49 10.21
C GLY A 4 20.53 67.68 9.15
N ILE A 5 21.05 66.61 8.55
CA ILE A 5 22.05 66.67 7.47
C ILE A 5 21.35 66.43 6.12
N GLU A 6 21.65 67.25 5.12
CA GLU A 6 21.24 66.99 3.75
C GLU A 6 21.99 65.76 3.20
N ILE A 7 21.24 64.72 2.84
CA ILE A 7 21.79 63.46 2.32
C ILE A 7 21.57 63.29 0.81
N ALA A 8 20.59 64.03 0.24
CA ALA A 8 20.28 64.02 -1.18
C ALA A 8 19.32 65.16 -1.56
N THR A 9 19.34 65.53 -2.85
CA THR A 9 18.27 66.27 -3.54
C THR A 9 17.57 65.34 -4.54
N SER A 10 16.28 65.58 -4.79
CA SER A 10 15.49 64.79 -5.75
C SER A 10 14.60 65.70 -6.59
N THR A 11 14.45 65.38 -7.87
CA THR A 11 13.52 66.07 -8.78
C THR A 11 12.14 65.39 -8.84
N VAL A 12 11.95 64.30 -8.08
CA VAL A 12 10.67 63.57 -7.92
C VAL A 12 10.30 63.50 -6.43
N THR A 13 9.02 63.31 -6.12
CA THR A 13 8.48 63.35 -4.75
C THR A 13 8.71 62.06 -3.95
N SER A 14 9.85 61.41 -4.14
CA SER A 14 10.27 60.20 -3.42
C SER A 14 11.79 60.11 -3.37
N TYR A 15 12.32 59.52 -2.30
CA TYR A 15 13.74 59.22 -2.14
C TYR A 15 13.90 57.93 -1.33
N ASN A 16 14.79 57.04 -1.78
CA ASN A 16 15.13 55.82 -1.06
C ASN A 16 16.46 56.02 -0.32
N ASP A 17 16.41 56.12 1.00
CA ASP A 17 17.62 56.25 1.82
C ASP A 17 18.24 54.87 2.06
N THR A 18 19.55 54.74 1.81
CA THR A 18 20.28 53.47 1.87
C THR A 18 21.49 53.58 2.79
N GLY A 19 22.02 52.43 3.24
CA GLY A 19 23.17 52.41 4.14
C GLY A 19 22.86 52.81 5.59
N LEU A 20 21.62 52.54 6.04
CA LEU A 20 21.20 52.74 7.43
C LEU A 20 21.69 51.59 8.33
N SER A 21 22.01 51.90 9.57
CA SER A 21 22.35 50.91 10.59
C SER A 21 21.06 50.26 11.14
N PRO A 22 21.06 48.95 11.45
CA PRO A 22 19.93 48.29 12.12
C PRO A 22 19.62 48.87 13.50
N GLU A 23 18.38 48.70 13.98
CA GLU A 23 17.90 49.18 15.29
C GLU A 23 18.17 50.67 15.58
N THR A 24 18.35 51.47 14.53
CA THR A 24 18.75 52.86 14.66
C THR A 24 17.58 53.76 14.30
N GLN A 25 17.30 54.70 15.20
CA GLN A 25 16.30 55.74 14.97
C GLN A 25 16.91 56.87 14.12
N TYR A 26 16.20 57.25 13.07
CA TYR A 26 16.54 58.34 12.17
C TYR A 26 15.41 59.36 12.08
N ARG A 27 15.77 60.63 12.00
CA ARG A 27 14.83 61.76 11.87
C ARG A 27 14.89 62.32 10.47
N TYR A 28 13.74 62.41 9.80
CA TYR A 28 13.67 62.93 8.44
C TYR A 28 12.85 64.21 8.36
N ARG A 29 13.37 65.15 7.57
CA ARG A 29 12.71 66.38 7.14
C ARG A 29 13.04 66.65 5.67
N ILE A 30 12.15 67.33 4.98
CA ILE A 30 12.34 67.76 3.59
C ILE A 30 12.04 69.26 3.43
N SER A 31 12.69 69.89 2.46
CA SER A 31 12.42 71.25 1.97
C SER A 31 12.35 71.20 0.44
N ALA A 32 11.70 72.20 -0.17
CA ALA A 32 11.70 72.39 -1.61
C ALA A 32 12.52 73.63 -1.97
N TYR A 33 13.20 73.63 -3.12
CA TYR A 33 13.89 74.81 -3.64
C TYR A 33 13.49 75.11 -5.08
N ASP A 34 13.55 76.38 -5.47
CA ASP A 34 13.26 76.82 -6.84
C ASP A 34 14.52 76.89 -7.72
N GLY A 35 14.35 77.22 -9.01
CA GLY A 35 15.48 77.33 -9.96
C GLY A 35 16.46 78.48 -9.70
N ALA A 36 16.15 79.38 -8.75
CA ALA A 36 17.05 80.42 -8.27
C ALA A 36 17.74 80.02 -6.94
N GLY A 37 17.43 78.85 -6.39
CA GLY A 37 17.98 78.33 -5.14
C GLY A 37 17.29 78.84 -3.88
N ASN A 38 16.08 79.42 -3.99
CA ASN A 38 15.32 79.81 -2.80
C ASN A 38 14.70 78.56 -2.15
N GLU A 39 14.98 78.34 -0.86
CA GLU A 39 14.51 77.17 -0.13
C GLU A 39 13.26 77.47 0.73
N SER A 40 12.32 76.53 0.78
CA SER A 40 11.12 76.61 1.63
C SER A 40 11.45 76.37 3.11
N ALA A 41 10.45 76.58 3.98
CA ALA A 41 10.50 76.01 5.32
C ALA A 41 10.59 74.47 5.25
N LEU A 42 11.21 73.86 6.27
CA LEU A 42 11.25 72.41 6.43
C LEU A 42 9.85 71.85 6.74
N SER A 43 9.60 70.62 6.29
CA SER A 43 8.45 69.82 6.69
C SER A 43 8.44 69.53 8.18
N ASP A 44 7.30 69.01 8.65
CA ASP A 44 7.25 68.32 9.94
C ASP A 44 8.29 67.18 9.98
N GLU A 45 8.82 66.93 11.18
CA GLU A 45 9.77 65.85 11.42
C GLU A 45 9.04 64.52 11.53
N ILE A 46 9.52 63.54 10.78
CA ILE A 46 9.14 62.14 10.99
C ILE A 46 10.31 61.40 11.64
N VAL A 47 9.98 60.49 12.55
CA VAL A 47 10.96 59.68 13.27
C VAL A 47 10.68 58.22 12.91
N LEU A 48 11.66 57.54 12.32
CA LEU A 48 11.57 56.16 11.86
C LEU A 48 12.72 55.34 12.45
N SER A 49 12.48 54.07 12.74
CA SER A 49 13.52 53.13 13.19
C SER A 49 13.68 52.01 12.16
N THR A 50 14.92 51.61 11.89
CA THR A 50 15.22 50.37 11.17
C THR A 50 14.94 49.16 12.06
N THR A 51 14.38 48.07 11.52
CA THR A 51 14.11 46.83 12.27
C THR A 51 15.37 45.97 12.41
N ASN A 52 15.37 45.06 13.39
CA ASN A 52 16.44 44.09 13.58
C ASN A 52 16.49 43.11 12.39
N SER A 53 17.70 42.73 11.98
CA SER A 53 18.00 41.86 10.84
C SER A 53 18.84 40.68 11.32
N ILE A 54 18.28 39.84 12.20
CA ILE A 54 18.77 38.49 12.49
C ILE A 54 17.52 37.63 12.78
N ASN A 55 17.24 36.62 11.94
CA ASN A 55 16.40 35.48 12.32
C ASN A 55 17.13 34.78 13.47
N SER A 56 16.70 35.06 14.71
CA SER A 56 17.35 34.55 15.92
C SER A 56 16.92 33.13 16.30
N ASP A 57 16.41 32.37 15.33
CA ASP A 57 16.16 30.96 15.55
C ASP A 57 17.51 30.25 15.72
N THR A 58 17.55 29.36 16.71
CA THR A 58 18.71 28.54 17.03
C THR A 58 18.33 27.09 17.29
N SER A 59 17.04 26.77 17.24
CA SER A 59 16.52 25.41 17.31
C SER A 59 16.63 24.82 15.91
N PRO A 60 17.27 23.66 15.72
CA PRO A 60 17.17 22.96 14.45
C PRO A 60 15.83 22.21 14.35
N PRO A 61 15.33 21.96 13.12
CA PRO A 61 14.22 21.05 12.92
C PRO A 61 14.52 19.64 13.46
N GLU A 62 13.47 18.85 13.68
CA GLU A 62 13.62 17.42 13.97
C GLU A 62 14.16 16.65 12.76
N ALA A 63 14.94 15.60 13.01
CA ALA A 63 15.46 14.74 11.94
C ALA A 63 14.31 14.14 11.11
N PRO A 64 14.42 14.13 9.77
CA PRO A 64 13.45 13.45 8.92
C PRO A 64 13.31 11.97 9.30
N THR A 65 12.09 11.46 9.30
CA THR A 65 11.79 10.05 9.59
C THR A 65 11.10 9.38 8.38
N GLY A 66 11.01 8.04 8.38
CA GLY A 66 10.30 7.31 7.33
C GLY A 66 10.95 7.40 5.94
N LEU A 67 12.29 7.54 5.89
CA LEU A 67 13.03 7.52 4.62
C LEU A 67 12.92 6.15 3.97
N ILE A 68 12.30 6.10 2.79
CA ILE A 68 12.13 4.89 1.99
C ILE A 68 12.56 5.15 0.54
N ALA A 69 12.85 4.07 -0.19
CA ALA A 69 13.16 4.11 -1.61
C ALA A 69 12.10 3.36 -2.43
N ALA A 70 11.80 3.88 -3.60
CA ALA A 70 10.91 3.30 -4.58
C ALA A 70 11.48 3.46 -6.01
N ASN A 71 10.89 2.78 -6.98
CA ASN A 71 11.23 2.92 -8.40
C ASN A 71 12.74 2.79 -8.69
N VAL A 72 13.39 1.83 -8.03
CA VAL A 72 14.83 1.60 -8.17
C VAL A 72 15.12 0.99 -9.54
N THR A 73 15.92 1.69 -10.34
CA THR A 73 16.38 1.22 -11.65
C THR A 73 17.89 1.00 -11.63
N SER A 74 18.47 0.68 -12.78
CA SER A 74 19.91 0.54 -12.93
C SER A 74 20.66 1.88 -12.89
N THR A 75 19.95 3.01 -12.97
CA THR A 75 20.58 4.34 -13.00
C THR A 75 19.83 5.40 -12.17
N THR A 76 18.72 5.05 -11.52
CA THR A 76 17.90 5.97 -10.74
C THR A 76 17.37 5.34 -9.46
N ILE A 77 17.19 6.14 -8.41
CA ILE A 77 16.52 5.76 -7.15
C ILE A 77 15.60 6.92 -6.75
N ALA A 78 14.31 6.66 -6.53
CA ALA A 78 13.38 7.64 -5.97
C ALA A 78 13.29 7.48 -4.45
N LEU A 79 13.37 8.58 -3.71
CA LEU A 79 13.36 8.64 -2.25
C LEU A 79 12.17 9.47 -1.78
N THR A 80 11.54 9.05 -0.69
CA THR A 80 10.49 9.81 0.02
C THR A 80 10.68 9.70 1.52
N TRP A 81 10.29 10.73 2.26
CA TRP A 81 10.35 10.77 3.72
C TRP A 81 9.19 11.59 4.31
N SER A 82 9.03 11.54 5.64
CA SER A 82 8.02 12.33 6.37
C SER A 82 8.51 13.76 6.61
N GLU A 83 7.58 14.71 6.63
CA GLU A 83 7.87 16.12 6.92
C GLU A 83 8.41 16.29 8.36
N SER A 84 9.54 16.99 8.49
CA SER A 84 10.12 17.39 9.78
C SER A 84 9.37 18.53 10.44
N SER A 85 9.20 18.47 11.77
CA SER A 85 8.66 19.56 12.58
C SER A 85 9.76 20.48 13.12
N ASP A 86 9.41 21.75 13.35
CA ASP A 86 10.30 22.79 13.87
C ASP A 86 9.47 23.81 14.68
N ASP A 87 10.10 24.60 15.56
CA ASP A 87 9.39 25.62 16.36
C ASP A 87 9.01 26.87 15.55
N THR A 88 9.71 27.15 14.45
CA THR A 88 9.36 28.19 13.48
C THR A 88 8.82 27.60 12.18
N ALA A 89 9.68 26.93 11.39
CA ALA A 89 9.32 26.28 10.13
C ALA A 89 10.52 25.55 9.50
N THR A 90 10.31 24.30 9.08
CA THR A 90 11.21 23.63 8.13
C THR A 90 11.08 24.28 6.75
N THR A 91 12.21 24.67 6.15
CA THR A 91 12.24 25.33 4.82
C THR A 91 12.76 24.43 3.70
N GLY A 92 13.44 23.34 4.04
CA GLY A 92 13.83 22.33 3.07
C GLY A 92 14.66 21.20 3.68
N TYR A 93 15.18 20.36 2.79
CA TYR A 93 15.90 19.14 3.10
C TYR A 93 17.18 19.04 2.30
N ARG A 94 18.23 18.43 2.88
CA ARG A 94 19.45 18.05 2.17
C ARG A 94 19.53 16.53 2.09
N VAL A 95 19.78 16.04 0.89
CA VAL A 95 19.87 14.60 0.60
C VAL A 95 21.33 14.22 0.44
N TYR A 96 21.76 13.21 1.18
CA TYR A 96 23.11 12.68 1.17
C TYR A 96 23.14 11.30 0.53
N ARG A 97 24.10 11.07 -0.36
CA ARG A 97 24.46 9.75 -0.90
C ARG A 97 25.91 9.45 -0.54
N ASP A 98 26.13 8.34 0.16
CA ASP A 98 27.44 7.91 0.66
C ASP A 98 28.17 9.05 1.40
N ASP A 99 27.47 9.67 2.35
CA ASP A 99 27.89 10.83 3.15
C ASP A 99 28.10 12.16 2.40
N VAL A 100 27.89 12.19 1.08
CA VAL A 100 28.04 13.40 0.26
C VAL A 100 26.68 13.99 -0.09
N GLU A 101 26.50 15.30 0.14
CA GLU A 101 25.28 16.00 -0.28
C GLU A 101 25.15 15.96 -1.82
N VAL A 102 24.04 15.39 -2.30
CA VAL A 102 23.72 15.30 -3.73
C VAL A 102 22.62 16.25 -4.16
N ALA A 103 21.78 16.71 -3.23
CA ALA A 103 20.72 17.66 -3.51
C ALA A 103 20.28 18.44 -2.27
N THR A 104 19.71 19.63 -2.50
CA THR A 104 18.87 20.37 -1.56
C THR A 104 17.49 20.54 -2.21
N VAL A 105 16.42 20.15 -1.52
CA VAL A 105 15.03 20.17 -2.02
C VAL A 105 14.10 20.80 -0.99
N THR A 106 12.93 21.30 -1.43
CA THR A 106 11.90 21.83 -0.52
C THR A 106 10.74 20.87 -0.30
N MET A 107 10.62 19.84 -1.15
CA MET A 107 9.63 18.78 -1.04
C MET A 107 10.19 17.61 -0.23
N THR A 108 9.32 16.71 0.23
CA THR A 108 9.71 15.49 0.96
C THR A 108 9.97 14.30 0.04
N ASP A 109 10.42 14.58 -1.19
CA ASP A 109 10.77 13.62 -2.21
C ASP A 109 12.00 14.07 -3.02
N TYR A 110 12.76 13.10 -3.55
CA TYR A 110 13.88 13.33 -4.45
C TYR A 110 14.16 12.11 -5.32
N THR A 111 14.40 12.31 -6.62
CA THR A 111 14.88 11.24 -7.52
C THR A 111 16.34 11.45 -7.86
N ASP A 112 17.20 10.56 -7.37
CA ASP A 112 18.61 10.54 -7.74
C ASP A 112 18.80 9.84 -9.09
N THR A 113 19.64 10.40 -9.95
CA THR A 113 19.83 9.95 -11.34
C THR A 113 21.30 9.86 -11.71
N GLY A 114 21.62 9.10 -12.76
CA GLY A 114 22.99 8.91 -13.22
C GLY A 114 23.82 7.98 -12.32
N LEU A 115 23.13 7.10 -11.58
CA LEU A 115 23.75 6.08 -10.75
C LEU A 115 24.39 4.97 -11.60
N SER A 116 25.36 4.28 -11.01
CA SER A 116 26.00 3.11 -11.62
C SER A 116 25.14 1.87 -11.37
N PRO A 117 24.90 1.03 -12.38
CA PRO A 117 24.16 -0.23 -12.21
C PRO A 117 24.78 -1.17 -11.18
N ALA A 118 23.95 -2.03 -10.58
CA ALA A 118 24.36 -3.06 -9.61
C ALA A 118 25.23 -2.52 -8.45
N THR A 119 25.07 -1.24 -8.10
CA THR A 119 25.85 -0.56 -7.07
C THR A 119 24.96 -0.28 -5.86
N GLN A 120 25.47 -0.61 -4.67
CA GLN A 120 24.85 -0.24 -3.40
C GLN A 120 25.20 1.21 -3.05
N TYR A 121 24.18 1.97 -2.65
CA TYR A 121 24.27 3.34 -2.19
C TYR A 121 23.65 3.45 -0.80
N GLN A 122 24.18 4.36 0.02
CA GLN A 122 23.59 4.70 1.32
C GLN A 122 23.01 6.12 1.26
N TYR A 123 21.74 6.27 1.64
CA TYR A 123 21.04 7.56 1.68
C TYR A 123 20.69 7.99 3.10
N GLN A 124 20.80 9.30 3.35
CA GLN A 124 20.33 9.98 4.55
C GLN A 124 19.78 11.36 4.17
N VAL A 125 18.88 11.91 5.00
CA VAL A 125 18.31 13.24 4.79
C VAL A 125 18.41 14.06 6.07
N THR A 126 18.73 15.36 5.95
CA THR A 126 18.57 16.35 7.03
C THR A 126 17.50 17.37 6.64
N ALA A 127 16.91 18.04 7.63
CA ALA A 127 16.03 19.19 7.46
C ALA A 127 16.76 20.48 7.86
N HIS A 128 16.38 21.61 7.24
CA HIS A 128 16.88 22.92 7.63
C HIS A 128 15.79 24.00 7.62
N ASP A 129 15.98 25.01 8.46
CA ASP A 129 15.08 26.15 8.63
C ASP A 129 15.58 27.42 7.89
N GLU A 130 14.83 28.52 8.01
CA GLU A 130 15.17 29.81 7.39
C GLU A 130 16.37 30.50 8.08
N ALA A 131 16.68 30.14 9.33
CA ALA A 131 17.85 30.64 10.05
C ALA A 131 19.14 29.88 9.69
N GLY A 132 19.03 28.76 8.99
CA GLY A 132 20.13 27.88 8.60
C GLY A 132 20.50 26.85 9.66
N ASN A 133 19.67 26.61 10.66
CA ASN A 133 19.83 25.49 11.58
C ASN A 133 19.53 24.19 10.82
N GLU A 134 20.31 23.15 11.10
CA GLU A 134 20.22 21.87 10.41
C GLU A 134 20.00 20.74 11.43
N SER A 135 19.06 19.85 11.14
CA SER A 135 18.71 18.71 11.98
C SER A 135 19.84 17.66 12.03
N ASP A 136 19.70 16.72 12.96
CA ASP A 136 20.39 15.43 12.83
C ASP A 136 19.95 14.71 11.54
N ARG A 137 20.79 13.78 11.05
CA ARG A 137 20.45 12.95 9.89
C ARG A 137 19.38 11.92 10.24
N SER A 138 18.53 11.60 9.27
CA SER A 138 17.66 10.43 9.31
C SER A 138 18.45 9.13 9.52
N ASP A 139 17.73 8.05 9.85
CA ASP A 139 18.25 6.70 9.73
C ASP A 139 18.79 6.45 8.30
N ALA A 140 19.86 5.67 8.21
CA ALA A 140 20.53 5.38 6.95
C ALA A 140 19.78 4.30 6.16
N LEU A 141 19.42 4.62 4.92
CA LEU A 141 18.77 3.69 3.99
C LEU A 141 19.79 3.13 3.00
N SER A 142 20.00 1.82 3.01
CA SER A 142 20.89 1.14 2.03
C SER A 142 20.07 0.58 0.87
N VAL A 143 20.38 1.02 -0.35
CA VAL A 143 19.64 0.65 -1.57
C VAL A 143 20.61 0.31 -2.69
N SER A 144 20.37 -0.80 -3.38
CA SER A 144 21.17 -1.19 -4.55
C SER A 144 20.41 -0.90 -5.84
N THR A 145 21.01 -0.15 -6.77
CA THR A 145 20.48 -0.03 -8.13
C THR A 145 20.39 -1.41 -8.79
N THR A 146 19.43 -1.59 -9.67
CA THR A 146 19.28 -2.83 -10.42
C THR A 146 20.40 -3.00 -11.45
N VAL A 147 20.46 -4.17 -12.07
CA VAL A 147 21.45 -4.49 -13.10
C VAL A 147 21.01 -3.94 -14.46
N VAL A 148 21.96 -3.67 -15.36
CA VAL A 148 21.59 -3.41 -16.77
C VAL A 148 21.25 -4.74 -17.42
N MET A 149 20.00 -4.89 -17.87
CA MET A 149 19.59 -6.03 -18.70
C MET A 149 20.42 -6.03 -19.99
N ALA A 150 21.32 -7.01 -20.16
CA ALA A 150 22.13 -7.12 -21.36
C ALA A 150 21.34 -7.87 -22.46
N GLY A 151 20.70 -7.12 -23.37
CA GLY A 151 20.04 -7.66 -24.57
C GLY A 151 18.56 -8.03 -24.41
N ASP A 152 17.93 -8.50 -25.49
CA ASP A 152 16.57 -9.05 -25.51
C ASP A 152 16.54 -10.44 -24.84
N CYS A 153 15.36 -10.93 -24.43
CA CYS A 153 15.27 -12.23 -23.77
C CYS A 153 15.71 -13.39 -24.71
N GLY A 154 16.78 -14.13 -24.35
CA GLY A 154 17.27 -15.37 -24.99
C GLY A 154 18.61 -15.25 -25.75
N THR A 155 19.60 -16.16 -25.62
CA THR A 155 19.55 -17.62 -25.85
C THR A 155 20.34 -18.48 -24.84
N GLN A 156 19.69 -19.42 -24.12
CA GLN A 156 20.26 -20.67 -23.57
C GLN A 156 19.21 -21.80 -23.55
N THR A 157 19.66 -23.07 -23.44
CA THR A 157 18.86 -24.31 -23.57
C THR A 157 19.07 -25.29 -22.41
N GLY A 158 18.03 -25.61 -21.60
CA GLY A 158 17.85 -26.90 -20.91
C GLY A 158 17.36 -26.92 -19.43
N SER A 159 16.11 -27.38 -19.20
CA SER A 159 15.43 -27.97 -18.02
C SER A 159 15.24 -27.22 -16.65
N VAL A 160 14.16 -27.61 -15.94
CA VAL A 160 13.04 -26.87 -15.27
C VAL A 160 13.14 -26.57 -13.71
N VAL A 161 13.05 -25.31 -13.17
CA VAL A 161 12.27 -24.74 -11.97
C VAL A 161 11.81 -23.21 -12.07
N ALA A 162 10.53 -22.87 -11.76
CA ALA A 162 9.74 -21.62 -12.02
C ALA A 162 9.85 -20.42 -11.01
N ILE A 163 9.36 -19.22 -11.39
CA ILE A 163 9.04 -18.06 -10.49
C ILE A 163 7.50 -17.86 -10.44
N PRO A 164 6.87 -17.75 -9.26
CA PRO A 164 5.48 -17.31 -9.11
C PRO A 164 5.35 -15.78 -9.23
N PHE A 165 4.30 -15.30 -9.91
CA PHE A 165 3.88 -13.90 -9.90
C PHE A 165 2.65 -13.74 -9.00
N LYS A 166 2.49 -12.54 -8.44
CA LYS A 166 1.20 -12.09 -7.94
C LYS A 166 0.29 -11.73 -9.12
N PHE A 167 -0.84 -12.42 -9.20
CA PHE A 167 -1.95 -12.00 -10.05
C PHE A 167 -3.03 -11.46 -9.13
N VAL A 168 -3.17 -10.14 -9.08
CA VAL A 168 -4.43 -9.54 -8.67
C VAL A 168 -5.25 -9.32 -9.92
N THR A 169 -6.40 -9.98 -9.98
CA THR A 169 -7.30 -9.87 -11.12
C THR A 169 -8.49 -9.04 -10.75
N PRO A 170 -8.84 -8.13 -11.66
CA PRO A 170 -10.19 -7.66 -11.70
C PRO A 170 -10.80 -7.86 -13.09
N THR A 171 -12.10 -8.14 -13.10
CA THR A 171 -12.90 -7.66 -14.22
C THR A 171 -14.28 -7.27 -13.73
N ASN A 172 -14.68 -6.08 -14.14
CA ASN A 172 -16.04 -5.60 -14.38
C ASN A 172 -17.12 -6.61 -13.98
N VAL A 173 -17.69 -6.43 -12.79
CA VAL A 173 -18.92 -7.12 -12.36
C VAL A 173 -18.86 -8.63 -12.66
N GLY A 174 -17.90 -9.32 -12.04
CA GLY A 174 -17.94 -10.76 -11.81
C GLY A 174 -17.03 -11.67 -12.65
N LYS A 175 -16.24 -11.22 -13.63
CA LYS A 175 -15.32 -12.17 -14.31
C LYS A 175 -14.09 -12.45 -13.44
N TYR A 176 -13.78 -13.72 -13.21
CA TYR A 176 -12.65 -14.18 -12.38
C TYR A 176 -11.54 -14.78 -13.23
N LEU A 177 -10.29 -14.55 -12.84
CA LEU A 177 -9.17 -15.35 -13.34
C LEU A 177 -9.13 -16.66 -12.56
N THR A 178 -9.31 -17.79 -13.26
CA THR A 178 -8.97 -19.08 -12.67
C THR A 178 -7.45 -19.20 -12.74
N LEU A 179 -6.77 -19.22 -11.59
CA LEU A 179 -5.32 -19.35 -11.55
C LEU A 179 -4.90 -20.78 -11.91
N ALA A 180 -4.74 -21.01 -13.21
CA ALA A 180 -3.72 -21.91 -13.73
C ALA A 180 -2.57 -21.06 -14.30
N ALA A 181 -2.05 -20.11 -13.51
CA ALA A 181 -0.81 -19.43 -13.86
C ALA A 181 0.37 -20.37 -13.65
N THR A 182 0.49 -21.31 -14.59
CA THR A 182 1.69 -22.10 -14.73
C THR A 182 2.68 -21.27 -15.53
N SER A 183 3.72 -20.77 -14.87
CA SER A 183 4.83 -20.19 -15.62
C SER A 183 5.69 -21.31 -16.21
N THR A 184 6.09 -21.20 -17.48
CA THR A 184 7.27 -21.95 -17.94
C THR A 184 8.51 -21.35 -17.29
N LEU A 185 9.58 -22.11 -17.31
CA LEU A 185 10.69 -21.88 -16.42
C LEU A 185 11.59 -20.68 -16.65
N VAL A 186 12.30 -20.27 -15.60
CA VAL A 186 13.48 -19.39 -15.65
C VAL A 186 14.75 -20.18 -15.28
N GLU A 187 15.51 -20.64 -16.28
CA GLU A 187 16.84 -21.22 -16.19
C GLU A 187 17.89 -20.13 -15.93
N TYR A 188 18.76 -20.40 -14.96
CA TYR A 188 19.85 -19.50 -14.59
C TYR A 188 21.13 -20.28 -14.32
N ASN A 189 22.21 -19.96 -15.06
CA ASN A 189 23.57 -20.51 -14.87
C ASN A 189 23.75 -22.04 -14.91
N ASN A 190 22.84 -22.79 -15.54
CA ASN A 190 23.01 -24.22 -15.90
C ASN A 190 23.45 -25.14 -14.74
N HIS A 191 22.86 -24.98 -13.56
CA HIS A 191 23.10 -25.89 -12.43
C HIS A 191 22.28 -27.19 -12.58
N THR A 192 22.91 -28.25 -13.05
CA THR A 192 22.33 -29.61 -13.04
C THR A 192 22.28 -30.17 -11.62
N TYR A 193 21.08 -30.25 -11.03
CA TYR A 193 20.85 -31.01 -9.80
C TYR A 193 20.66 -32.50 -10.14
N THR A 194 21.72 -33.28 -10.00
CA THR A 194 21.67 -34.75 -10.12
C THR A 194 21.53 -35.37 -8.73
N ASP A 195 20.39 -36.06 -8.51
CA ASP A 195 20.08 -37.03 -7.44
C ASP A 195 19.64 -36.50 -6.05
N ALA A 196 18.31 -36.43 -5.78
CA ALA A 196 17.66 -36.99 -4.57
C ALA A 196 16.12 -36.77 -4.54
N PRO A 197 15.31 -37.69 -3.95
CA PRO A 197 13.87 -37.51 -3.70
C PRO A 197 13.54 -36.53 -2.55
N ASN A 198 14.55 -35.92 -1.93
CA ASN A 198 14.41 -34.89 -0.90
C ASN A 198 14.81 -33.53 -1.50
N ILE A 199 13.97 -33.03 -2.40
CA ILE A 199 14.05 -31.66 -2.87
C ILE A 199 13.69 -30.77 -1.68
N ASP A 200 14.63 -29.96 -1.24
CA ASP A 200 14.42 -28.91 -0.24
C ASP A 200 13.59 -27.79 -0.89
N TRP A 201 12.35 -27.67 -0.42
CA TRP A 201 11.31 -26.78 -0.96
C TRP A 201 11.49 -25.31 -0.54
N SER A 202 12.48 -25.00 0.31
CA SER A 202 12.81 -23.65 0.80
C SER A 202 13.52 -22.75 -0.25
N MET A 203 13.96 -23.31 -1.37
CA MET A 203 14.82 -22.60 -2.33
C MET A 203 14.09 -21.97 -3.53
N ARG A 204 12.74 -22.06 -3.62
CA ARG A 204 12.01 -21.63 -4.83
C ARG A 204 11.71 -20.13 -4.95
N TYR A 205 11.88 -19.35 -3.88
CA TYR A 205 11.72 -17.88 -3.92
C TYR A 205 12.85 -17.17 -3.17
N LYS A 206 13.31 -17.70 -2.03
CA LYS A 206 14.37 -17.06 -1.20
C LYS A 206 15.82 -17.31 -1.61
N ALA A 207 16.11 -18.21 -2.55
CA ALA A 207 17.49 -18.48 -2.99
C ALA A 207 18.18 -17.27 -3.66
N TYR A 208 17.45 -16.21 -4.00
CA TYR A 208 18.04 -15.02 -4.61
C TYR A 208 18.34 -13.89 -3.62
N LYS A 209 17.67 -13.78 -2.47
CA LYS A 209 17.93 -12.67 -1.54
C LYS A 209 19.18 -12.89 -0.66
N TYR A 210 19.61 -14.13 -0.45
CA TYR A 210 20.79 -14.45 0.36
C TYR A 210 21.66 -15.52 -0.31
N GLY A 211 22.82 -15.09 -0.81
CA GLY A 211 23.60 -15.84 -1.77
C GLY A 211 24.43 -17.01 -1.23
N ASN A 212 24.96 -17.76 -2.20
CA ASN A 212 26.37 -18.12 -2.24
C ASN A 212 26.82 -18.35 -3.70
N GLY A 213 27.04 -17.26 -4.43
CA GLY A 213 27.82 -17.24 -5.68
C GLY A 213 27.15 -16.61 -6.92
N GLY A 214 25.83 -16.71 -7.05
CA GLY A 214 25.03 -15.94 -8.02
C GLY A 214 24.39 -14.73 -7.31
N GLY A 215 24.23 -13.60 -8.01
CA GLY A 215 23.61 -12.40 -7.43
C GLY A 215 22.11 -12.59 -7.17
N ALA A 216 21.50 -11.66 -6.44
CA ALA A 216 20.04 -11.60 -6.34
C ALA A 216 19.43 -11.18 -7.68
N VAL A 217 18.38 -11.87 -8.15
CA VAL A 217 17.53 -11.32 -9.21
C VAL A 217 17.10 -9.93 -8.78
N SER A 218 17.41 -8.96 -9.63
CA SER A 218 17.25 -7.54 -9.34
C SER A 218 16.55 -6.80 -10.47
N ALA A 219 16.19 -7.50 -11.55
CA ALA A 219 15.44 -6.92 -12.65
C ALA A 219 14.60 -7.99 -13.36
N TRP A 220 13.40 -7.62 -13.77
CA TRP A 220 12.55 -8.40 -14.66
C TRP A 220 12.23 -7.58 -15.90
N ARG A 221 12.05 -8.24 -17.05
CA ARG A 221 11.68 -7.59 -18.31
C ARG A 221 10.64 -8.41 -19.03
N LEU A 222 9.57 -7.77 -19.48
CA LEU A 222 8.59 -8.40 -20.34
C LEU A 222 9.17 -8.65 -21.73
N ASP A 223 8.95 -9.84 -22.25
CA ASP A 223 9.26 -10.19 -23.64
C ASP A 223 8.00 -9.97 -24.50
N THR A 224 6.88 -10.52 -24.06
CA THR A 224 5.54 -10.26 -24.62
C THR A 224 4.59 -9.75 -23.54
N VAL A 225 3.53 -9.08 -23.96
CA VAL A 225 2.39 -8.70 -23.13
C VAL A 225 1.14 -9.49 -23.55
N PRO A 226 0.11 -9.57 -22.68
CA PRO A 226 -1.14 -10.24 -23.01
C PRO A 226 -1.81 -9.66 -24.26
N THR A 227 -2.57 -10.50 -24.99
CA THR A 227 -3.26 -10.08 -26.23
C THR A 227 -4.74 -9.75 -26.01
N ASN A 228 -5.31 -10.22 -24.91
CA ASN A 228 -6.71 -10.07 -24.56
C ASN A 228 -6.91 -9.32 -23.23
N GLY A 229 -5.92 -8.55 -22.82
CA GLY A 229 -5.97 -7.62 -21.71
C GLY A 229 -4.70 -6.78 -21.64
N THR A 230 -4.60 -5.98 -20.58
CA THR A 230 -3.47 -5.10 -20.33
C THR A 230 -2.81 -5.50 -19.01
N LEU A 231 -1.49 -5.60 -19.01
CA LEU A 231 -0.68 -5.81 -17.80
C LEU A 231 -0.25 -4.44 -17.27
N TYR A 232 -0.26 -4.27 -15.95
CA TYR A 232 0.12 -3.04 -15.26
C TYR A 232 1.12 -3.36 -14.15
N GLU A 233 1.98 -2.40 -13.83
CA GLU A 233 2.72 -2.33 -12.56
C GLU A 233 2.20 -1.09 -11.82
N GLY A 234 1.48 -1.30 -10.71
CA GLY A 234 0.63 -0.26 -10.13
C GLY A 234 -0.35 0.28 -11.19
N THR A 235 -0.31 1.59 -11.48
CA THR A 235 -1.14 2.24 -12.51
C THR A 235 -0.52 2.27 -13.89
N ARG A 236 0.76 1.87 -14.03
CA ARG A 236 1.51 1.98 -15.27
C ARG A 236 1.20 0.79 -16.16
N ALA A 237 0.48 1.02 -17.26
CA ALA A 237 0.30 0.02 -18.30
C ALA A 237 1.66 -0.38 -18.90
N LEU A 238 1.89 -1.69 -19.00
CA LEU A 238 3.14 -2.27 -19.47
C LEU A 238 3.06 -2.66 -20.93
N SER A 239 4.19 -2.50 -21.62
CA SER A 239 4.41 -2.93 -23.00
C SER A 239 5.50 -3.99 -23.07
N SER A 240 5.56 -4.70 -24.20
CA SER A 240 6.72 -5.57 -24.49
C SER A 240 8.02 -4.80 -24.31
N ASN A 241 9.00 -5.46 -23.69
CA ASN A 241 10.32 -4.94 -23.34
C ASN A 241 10.39 -4.01 -22.13
N ASP A 242 9.26 -3.68 -21.49
CA ASP A 242 9.30 -2.92 -20.26
C ASP A 242 9.98 -3.71 -19.14
N THR A 243 10.77 -3.00 -18.34
CA THR A 243 11.27 -3.53 -17.08
C THR A 243 10.17 -3.49 -16.02
N VAL A 244 10.14 -4.51 -15.19
CA VAL A 244 9.30 -4.63 -13.99
C VAL A 244 10.24 -4.59 -12.80
N SER A 245 9.94 -3.68 -11.87
CA SER A 245 10.69 -3.44 -10.65
C SER A 245 10.31 -4.44 -9.56
N ASP A 246 9.04 -4.79 -9.47
CA ASP A 246 8.53 -5.83 -8.59
C ASP A 246 7.46 -6.68 -9.30
N PRO A 247 7.74 -7.97 -9.59
CA PRO A 247 6.75 -8.86 -10.21
C PRO A 247 5.55 -9.16 -9.29
N ASP A 248 5.66 -8.93 -7.97
CA ASP A 248 4.55 -9.08 -7.03
C ASP A 248 3.56 -7.89 -7.07
N ASP A 249 3.88 -6.82 -7.81
CA ASP A 249 3.00 -5.66 -8.02
C ASP A 249 2.38 -5.63 -9.42
N LEU A 250 2.47 -6.74 -10.16
CA LEU A 250 1.83 -6.88 -11.45
C LEU A 250 0.33 -7.13 -11.35
N PHE A 251 -0.39 -6.46 -12.24
CA PHE A 251 -1.84 -6.46 -12.30
C PHE A 251 -2.30 -6.70 -13.74
N TYR A 252 -3.25 -7.60 -13.94
CA TYR A 252 -3.79 -7.89 -15.28
C TYR A 252 -5.26 -7.54 -15.36
N ALA A 253 -5.62 -6.66 -16.31
CA ALA A 253 -7.00 -6.33 -16.65
C ALA A 253 -7.38 -6.92 -18.02
N PRO A 254 -8.23 -7.96 -18.08
CA PRO A 254 -8.80 -8.45 -19.32
C PRO A 254 -9.59 -7.38 -20.07
N ASN A 255 -9.66 -7.51 -21.40
CA ASN A 255 -10.63 -6.77 -22.21
C ASN A 255 -12.05 -7.11 -21.75
N SER A 256 -12.95 -6.13 -21.75
CA SER A 256 -14.30 -6.21 -21.13
C SER A 256 -15.10 -7.47 -21.46
N ASP A 257 -15.00 -7.96 -22.70
CA ASP A 257 -15.78 -9.10 -23.19
C ASP A 257 -15.00 -10.42 -23.25
N PHE A 258 -13.73 -10.41 -22.84
CA PHE A 258 -12.89 -11.60 -22.95
C PHE A 258 -13.24 -12.65 -21.89
N THR A 259 -13.25 -13.90 -22.33
CA THR A 259 -13.21 -15.14 -21.52
C THR A 259 -12.39 -16.14 -22.31
N GLY A 260 -11.47 -16.85 -21.68
CA GLY A 260 -10.55 -17.77 -22.34
C GLY A 260 -9.12 -17.63 -21.83
N GLY A 261 -8.20 -18.31 -22.49
CA GLY A 261 -6.78 -18.27 -22.15
C GLY A 261 -6.08 -17.06 -22.75
N ASP A 262 -5.25 -16.38 -21.97
CA ASP A 262 -4.30 -15.36 -22.43
C ASP A 262 -2.89 -15.69 -21.90
N SER A 263 -1.87 -14.96 -22.31
CA SER A 263 -0.52 -15.21 -21.84
C SER A 263 0.42 -14.04 -22.08
N PHE A 264 1.47 -13.94 -21.27
CA PHE A 264 2.60 -13.06 -21.53
C PHE A 264 3.91 -13.77 -21.23
N THR A 265 5.02 -13.20 -21.65
CA THR A 265 6.34 -13.78 -21.44
C THR A 265 7.29 -12.75 -20.84
N TYR A 266 8.29 -13.21 -20.08
CA TYR A 266 9.26 -12.34 -19.43
C TYR A 266 10.59 -13.07 -19.22
N CYS A 267 11.64 -12.32 -18.91
CA CYS A 267 12.90 -12.83 -18.39
C CYS A 267 13.33 -12.06 -17.14
N ALA A 268 14.23 -12.65 -16.35
CA ALA A 268 14.79 -12.07 -15.12
C ALA A 268 16.31 -11.92 -15.27
N ALA A 269 16.93 -11.03 -14.50
CA ALA A 269 18.37 -10.87 -14.47
C ALA A 269 18.93 -10.51 -13.09
N ASP A 270 20.22 -10.83 -12.92
CA ASP A 270 21.08 -10.32 -11.85
C ASP A 270 22.41 -9.80 -12.42
N ALA A 271 23.37 -9.48 -11.53
CA ALA A 271 24.67 -8.91 -11.90
C ALA A 271 25.54 -9.82 -12.79
N THR A 272 25.15 -11.09 -12.95
CA THR A 272 25.87 -12.14 -13.65
C THR A 272 25.24 -12.53 -14.99
N GLY A 273 24.01 -12.10 -15.30
CA GLY A 273 23.36 -12.40 -16.58
C GLY A 273 21.83 -12.31 -16.59
N THR A 274 21.24 -12.69 -17.73
CA THR A 274 19.78 -12.72 -17.98
C THR A 274 19.34 -14.16 -18.25
N SER A 275 18.14 -14.51 -17.78
CA SER A 275 17.54 -15.82 -17.94
C SER A 275 17.00 -16.10 -19.35
N ASN A 276 16.54 -17.32 -19.59
CA ASN A 276 15.63 -17.61 -20.69
C ASN A 276 14.25 -16.93 -20.48
N VAL A 277 13.41 -17.02 -21.52
CA VAL A 277 12.03 -16.57 -21.50
C VAL A 277 11.14 -17.56 -20.75
N ALA A 278 10.40 -17.05 -19.77
CA ALA A 278 9.30 -17.72 -19.09
C ALA A 278 7.95 -17.21 -19.62
N THR A 279 6.97 -18.11 -19.74
CA THR A 279 5.61 -17.80 -20.20
C THR A 279 4.65 -17.91 -19.05
N VAL A 280 3.90 -16.87 -18.76
CA VAL A 280 2.75 -16.90 -17.87
C VAL A 280 1.49 -17.18 -18.68
N THR A 281 0.70 -18.16 -18.26
CA THR A 281 -0.64 -18.42 -18.80
C THR A 281 -1.71 -17.85 -17.87
N LEU A 282 -2.71 -17.20 -18.44
CA LEU A 282 -3.85 -16.58 -17.76
C LEU A 282 -5.13 -17.26 -18.25
N GLN A 283 -6.10 -17.51 -17.37
CA GLN A 283 -7.41 -18.05 -17.77
C GLN A 283 -8.54 -17.19 -17.22
N VAL A 284 -9.21 -16.44 -18.08
CA VAL A 284 -10.33 -15.56 -17.73
C VAL A 284 -11.65 -16.33 -17.86
N ALA A 285 -12.42 -16.42 -16.79
CA ALA A 285 -13.68 -17.13 -16.71
C ALA A 285 -14.86 -16.19 -16.45
N ASP A 286 -16.05 -16.63 -16.86
CA ASP A 286 -17.33 -15.96 -16.56
C ASP A 286 -17.71 -16.17 -15.07
N PRO A 287 -18.25 -15.15 -14.36
CA PRO A 287 -18.77 -15.30 -13.00
C PRO A 287 -19.72 -16.48 -12.84
N ALA A 288 -20.69 -16.57 -13.75
CA ALA A 288 -21.76 -17.55 -13.69
C ALA A 288 -21.29 -18.97 -14.03
N GLY A 289 -20.05 -19.10 -14.53
CA GLY A 289 -19.39 -20.35 -14.85
C GLY A 289 -18.12 -20.58 -14.04
N TYR A 290 -17.95 -19.88 -12.90
CA TYR A 290 -16.75 -20.01 -12.06
C TYR A 290 -16.52 -21.49 -11.70
N PRO A 291 -15.38 -22.07 -12.12
CA PRO A 291 -15.12 -23.48 -11.87
C PRO A 291 -14.73 -23.65 -10.40
N MET A 292 -15.64 -24.24 -9.62
CA MET A 292 -15.34 -24.62 -8.24
C MET A 292 -14.19 -25.64 -8.21
N PRO A 293 -13.23 -25.50 -7.28
CA PRO A 293 -12.20 -26.50 -7.08
C PRO A 293 -12.80 -27.89 -6.86
N VAL A 294 -12.10 -28.93 -7.29
CA VAL A 294 -12.60 -30.31 -7.20
C VAL A 294 -13.01 -30.65 -5.77
N GLY A 295 -14.24 -31.17 -5.61
CA GLY A 295 -14.76 -31.59 -4.30
C GLY A 295 -15.29 -30.47 -3.41
N ILE A 296 -15.19 -29.21 -3.85
CA ILE A 296 -15.81 -28.07 -3.19
C ILE A 296 -17.20 -27.82 -3.82
N PRO A 297 -18.27 -27.75 -3.02
CA PRO A 297 -19.59 -27.36 -3.50
C PRO A 297 -19.64 -25.85 -3.76
N ASP A 298 -20.53 -25.45 -4.67
CA ASP A 298 -20.84 -24.05 -4.89
C ASP A 298 -21.48 -23.43 -3.61
N PRO A 299 -20.94 -22.34 -3.04
CA PRO A 299 -21.52 -21.67 -1.88
C PRO A 299 -22.92 -21.10 -2.16
N GLY A 300 -23.27 -20.79 -3.41
CA GLY A 300 -24.55 -20.19 -3.79
C GLY A 300 -24.76 -18.75 -3.31
N PHE A 301 -23.71 -18.07 -2.82
CA PHE A 301 -23.73 -16.66 -2.45
C PHE A 301 -22.34 -16.01 -2.64
N GLY A 302 -22.33 -14.69 -2.84
CA GLY A 302 -21.17 -13.85 -2.60
C GLY A 302 -20.14 -13.75 -3.73
N ILE A 303 -19.86 -14.83 -4.46
CA ILE A 303 -18.91 -14.79 -5.58
C ILE A 303 -19.49 -13.88 -6.67
N ASP A 304 -20.54 -14.31 -7.36
CA ASP A 304 -21.13 -13.66 -8.55
C ASP A 304 -22.13 -12.53 -8.23
N GLU A 305 -22.35 -12.23 -6.95
CA GLU A 305 -23.29 -11.19 -6.54
C GLU A 305 -22.78 -9.80 -6.94
N SER A 306 -23.64 -8.98 -7.53
CA SER A 306 -23.30 -7.60 -7.89
C SER A 306 -23.79 -6.63 -6.81
N ALA A 307 -23.01 -5.58 -6.57
CA ALA A 307 -23.46 -4.48 -5.73
C ALA A 307 -24.73 -3.84 -6.34
N PRO A 308 -25.64 -3.30 -5.51
CA PRO A 308 -26.81 -2.56 -5.98
C PRO A 308 -26.40 -1.48 -6.99
N ALA A 309 -27.14 -1.38 -8.09
CA ALA A 309 -26.94 -0.31 -9.06
C ALA A 309 -27.11 1.06 -8.37
N ASP A 310 -26.38 2.06 -8.86
CA ASP A 310 -26.55 3.44 -8.39
C ASP A 310 -28.01 3.89 -8.59
N PRO A 311 -28.55 4.70 -7.66
CA PRO A 311 -29.91 5.21 -7.83
C PRO A 311 -29.97 6.13 -9.06
N ALA A 312 -31.09 6.06 -9.80
CA ALA A 312 -31.31 6.91 -10.99
C ALA A 312 -31.27 8.42 -10.68
N ALA A 313 -31.52 8.79 -9.42
CA ALA A 313 -31.26 10.11 -8.88
C ALA A 313 -30.79 9.95 -7.43
N TRP A 314 -29.67 10.56 -7.10
CA TRP A 314 -29.19 10.63 -5.72
C TRP A 314 -30.12 11.53 -4.88
N PRO A 315 -30.40 11.16 -3.60
CA PRO A 315 -31.22 12.00 -2.73
C PRO A 315 -30.63 13.41 -2.55
N ALA A 316 -31.43 14.36 -2.07
CA ALA A 316 -30.96 15.75 -1.83
C ALA A 316 -30.24 15.93 -0.48
N ALA A 317 -30.23 14.89 0.36
CA ALA A 317 -29.57 14.84 1.66
C ALA A 317 -29.30 13.39 2.02
N GLU A 318 -28.24 13.15 2.78
CA GLU A 318 -27.77 11.83 3.19
C GLU A 318 -28.92 11.01 3.84
N SER A 319 -29.33 9.92 3.19
CA SER A 319 -30.36 9.01 3.71
C SER A 319 -29.76 7.64 3.99
N ALA A 320 -29.65 7.32 5.28
CA ALA A 320 -29.57 5.98 5.88
C ALA A 320 -28.71 4.93 5.12
N GLY A 321 -27.43 5.22 4.89
CA GLY A 321 -26.45 4.17 4.56
C GLY A 321 -26.09 3.99 3.08
N TYR A 322 -26.37 4.97 2.23
CA TYR A 322 -25.80 5.04 0.87
C TYR A 322 -24.92 6.27 0.72
N TYR A 323 -23.60 6.07 0.56
CA TYR A 323 -22.64 7.16 0.42
C TYR A 323 -21.61 6.88 -0.65
N TYR A 324 -21.20 7.93 -1.33
CA TYR A 324 -20.01 7.98 -2.14
C TYR A 324 -18.97 8.84 -1.41
N ILE A 325 -17.78 8.27 -1.22
CA ILE A 325 -16.67 8.90 -0.50
C ILE A 325 -15.50 9.00 -1.48
N ASP A 326 -14.95 10.20 -1.60
CA ASP A 326 -13.80 10.51 -2.42
C ASP A 326 -13.02 11.60 -1.71
N SER A 327 -11.91 11.21 -1.10
CA SER A 327 -11.04 12.11 -0.33
C SER A 327 -10.23 13.05 -1.21
N ASP A 328 -10.04 12.71 -2.50
CA ASP A 328 -9.26 13.52 -3.45
C ASP A 328 -10.13 14.53 -4.19
N HIS A 329 -11.46 14.37 -4.15
CA HIS A 329 -12.37 15.28 -4.82
C HIS A 329 -12.29 16.71 -4.22
N PRO A 330 -11.95 17.74 -5.02
CA PRO A 330 -11.69 19.10 -4.51
C PRO A 330 -12.93 19.78 -3.89
N GLY A 331 -14.12 19.27 -4.22
CA GLY A 331 -15.39 19.71 -3.66
C GLY A 331 -15.93 18.81 -2.56
N CYS A 332 -15.19 17.83 -2.05
CA CYS A 332 -15.70 16.94 -1.01
C CYS A 332 -16.05 17.71 0.28
N SER A 333 -16.98 17.20 1.08
CA SER A 333 -17.25 17.68 2.44
C SER A 333 -17.95 16.62 3.27
N ASP A 334 -17.79 16.65 4.59
CA ASP A 334 -18.51 15.75 5.51
C ASP A 334 -19.85 16.34 6.01
N GLY A 335 -20.34 17.40 5.35
CA GLY A 335 -21.66 17.96 5.63
C GLY A 335 -22.81 17.01 5.21
N SER A 336 -23.98 17.17 5.84
CA SER A 336 -25.15 16.29 5.64
C SER A 336 -25.76 16.28 4.23
N ASP A 337 -25.33 17.20 3.37
CA ASP A 337 -25.81 17.31 1.98
C ASP A 337 -24.84 16.63 0.99
N TYR A 338 -23.79 15.96 1.50
CA TYR A 338 -22.75 15.28 0.72
C TYR A 338 -22.88 13.75 0.81
N GLY A 339 -22.15 13.05 -0.07
CA GLY A 339 -22.20 11.58 -0.19
C GLY A 339 -22.64 11.09 -1.55
N TYR A 340 -22.45 11.91 -2.60
CA TYR A 340 -22.80 11.60 -3.98
C TYR A 340 -21.59 11.81 -4.89
N PRO A 341 -21.51 11.19 -6.08
CA PRO A 341 -20.34 11.33 -6.96
C PRO A 341 -19.93 12.77 -7.27
N ASP A 342 -20.89 13.69 -7.46
CA ASP A 342 -20.60 15.10 -7.75
C ASP A 342 -20.27 15.94 -6.49
N THR A 343 -20.71 15.48 -5.32
CA THR A 343 -20.51 16.14 -4.02
C THR A 343 -20.22 15.06 -2.97
N PRO A 344 -19.02 14.45 -2.99
CA PRO A 344 -18.72 13.27 -2.20
C PRO A 344 -18.35 13.64 -0.76
N ARG A 345 -18.36 12.65 0.13
CA ARG A 345 -17.77 12.81 1.46
C ARG A 345 -16.25 12.79 1.38
N CYS A 346 -15.59 13.53 2.26
CA CYS A 346 -14.12 13.51 2.35
C CYS A 346 -13.62 12.36 3.20
N SER A 347 -14.35 12.03 4.28
CA SER A 347 -13.90 11.09 5.30
C SER A 347 -14.70 9.80 5.28
N PHE A 348 -14.04 8.71 5.72
CA PHE A 348 -14.71 7.46 6.06
C PHE A 348 -15.83 7.69 7.10
N PRO A 349 -16.94 6.92 7.09
CA PRO A 349 -18.06 7.17 7.99
C PRO A 349 -17.64 7.12 9.46
N GLU A 350 -18.31 7.90 10.33
CA GLU A 350 -18.04 7.87 11.76
C GLU A 350 -18.29 6.49 12.38
N SER A 351 -17.60 6.19 13.47
CA SER A 351 -17.78 4.92 14.17
C SER A 351 -19.21 4.82 14.73
N GLY A 352 -19.88 3.71 14.42
CA GLY A 352 -21.30 3.48 14.71
C GLY A 352 -22.23 3.76 13.53
N ALA A 353 -21.71 4.22 12.39
CA ALA A 353 -22.48 4.34 11.17
C ALA A 353 -23.12 3.02 10.76
N THR A 354 -24.27 3.10 10.11
CA THR A 354 -25.08 1.96 9.71
C THR A 354 -25.30 1.96 8.20
N ILE A 355 -25.10 0.80 7.57
CA ILE A 355 -25.45 0.52 6.19
C ILE A 355 -26.72 -0.31 6.21
N ASP A 356 -27.84 0.28 5.81
CA ASP A 356 -29.14 -0.37 5.84
C ASP A 356 -29.25 -1.53 4.83
N ALA A 357 -30.31 -2.33 4.95
CA ALA A 357 -30.59 -3.43 4.02
C ALA A 357 -30.64 -2.93 2.56
N GLY A 358 -29.88 -3.58 1.69
CA GLY A 358 -29.69 -3.15 0.30
C GLY A 358 -28.74 -1.96 0.13
N GLY A 359 -28.32 -1.32 1.23
CA GLY A 359 -27.41 -0.17 1.28
C GLY A 359 -26.06 -0.41 0.61
N LYS A 360 -25.43 0.66 0.13
CA LYS A 360 -24.09 0.62 -0.49
C LYS A 360 -23.28 1.87 -0.15
N VAL A 361 -22.11 1.66 0.45
CA VAL A 361 -21.07 2.69 0.61
C VAL A 361 -19.98 2.44 -0.42
N VAL A 362 -19.70 3.45 -1.25
CA VAL A 362 -18.69 3.44 -2.30
C VAL A 362 -17.49 4.25 -1.82
N LEU A 363 -16.31 3.64 -1.86
CA LEU A 363 -15.02 4.30 -1.68
C LEU A 363 -14.38 4.47 -3.06
N ALA A 364 -14.20 5.71 -3.51
CA ALA A 364 -13.52 5.97 -4.76
C ALA A 364 -12.02 5.63 -4.64
N PRO A 365 -11.36 5.12 -5.71
CA PRO A 365 -9.91 5.17 -5.84
C PRO A 365 -9.38 6.54 -5.43
N SER A 366 -8.38 6.57 -4.55
CA SER A 366 -7.84 7.80 -4.02
C SER A 366 -6.35 7.64 -3.70
N THR A 367 -5.59 8.69 -3.99
CA THR A 367 -4.19 8.83 -3.61
C THR A 367 -4.04 9.04 -2.10
N LEU A 368 -5.06 9.61 -1.45
CA LEU A 368 -5.14 9.78 0.00
C LEU A 368 -5.88 8.62 0.67
N PRO A 369 -5.35 8.05 1.76
CA PRO A 369 -6.04 6.96 2.44
C PRO A 369 -7.28 7.44 3.21
N TYR A 370 -8.28 6.57 3.28
CA TYR A 370 -9.48 6.71 4.12
C TYR A 370 -9.13 6.37 5.58
N ALA A 371 -8.71 7.39 6.32
CA ALA A 371 -8.23 7.23 7.69
C ALA A 371 -9.35 7.03 8.73
N LEU A 372 -9.24 5.96 9.51
CA LEU A 372 -10.06 5.70 10.69
C LEU A 372 -9.62 6.61 11.83
N ARG A 373 -10.55 7.39 12.38
CA ARG A 373 -10.26 8.42 13.41
C ARG A 373 -10.24 7.87 14.85
N ASN A 374 -10.61 6.61 15.07
CA ASN A 374 -10.63 6.01 16.40
C ASN A 374 -9.39 5.13 16.64
N SER A 375 -8.67 5.40 17.72
CA SER A 375 -7.38 4.78 18.06
C SER A 375 -7.48 3.39 18.71
N SER A 376 -8.63 2.72 18.69
CA SER A 376 -8.75 1.37 19.27
C SER A 376 -9.68 0.49 18.48
N TRP A 377 -10.84 1.02 18.10
CA TRP A 377 -11.74 0.34 17.20
C TRP A 377 -12.66 1.34 16.52
N HIS A 378 -12.95 1.10 15.25
CA HIS A 378 -13.92 1.84 14.46
C HIS A 378 -15.01 0.88 14.02
N GLN A 379 -16.27 1.15 14.35
CA GLN A 379 -17.36 0.21 14.07
C GLN A 379 -18.22 0.66 12.90
N ILE A 380 -18.60 -0.25 12.02
CA ILE A 380 -19.63 -0.07 11.00
C ILE A 380 -20.66 -1.19 11.15
N ASN A 381 -21.93 -0.83 11.23
CA ASN A 381 -23.05 -1.77 11.34
C ASN A 381 -23.64 -2.07 9.97
N PHE A 382 -23.81 -3.34 9.64
CA PHE A 382 -24.46 -3.81 8.42
C PHE A 382 -25.82 -4.42 8.78
N ASN A 383 -26.90 -3.84 8.28
CA ASN A 383 -28.27 -4.31 8.53
C ASN A 383 -28.84 -5.11 7.34
N GLY A 384 -27.97 -5.80 6.61
CA GLY A 384 -28.35 -6.59 5.44
C GLY A 384 -29.42 -7.65 5.76
N GLN A 385 -30.20 -8.00 4.75
CA GLN A 385 -31.24 -9.05 4.83
C GLN A 385 -31.15 -10.00 3.63
N PRO A 386 -31.73 -11.20 3.69
CA PRO A 386 -31.87 -12.06 2.52
C PRO A 386 -32.53 -11.30 1.35
N GLY A 387 -31.84 -11.23 0.21
CA GLY A 387 -32.30 -10.50 -0.99
C GLY A 387 -32.10 -8.98 -0.94
N ALA A 388 -31.53 -8.44 0.14
CA ALA A 388 -31.19 -7.03 0.32
C ALA A 388 -29.87 -6.91 1.11
N THR A 389 -28.80 -7.43 0.53
CA THR A 389 -27.45 -7.42 1.08
C THR A 389 -26.90 -5.99 1.19
N SER A 390 -26.16 -5.69 2.26
CA SER A 390 -25.52 -4.39 2.46
C SER A 390 -24.06 -4.42 2.00
N TRP A 391 -23.57 -3.33 1.42
CA TRP A 391 -22.29 -3.29 0.71
C TRP A 391 -21.36 -2.18 1.20
N LEU A 392 -20.09 -2.51 1.38
CA LEU A 392 -18.97 -1.58 1.32
C LEU A 392 -18.13 -1.95 0.09
N VAL A 393 -18.09 -1.08 -0.90
CA VAL A 393 -17.45 -1.37 -2.19
C VAL A 393 -16.37 -0.33 -2.47
N GLY A 394 -15.18 -0.80 -2.83
CA GLY A 394 -14.12 0.01 -3.39
C GLY A 394 -13.98 -0.24 -4.88
N ASP A 395 -12.74 -0.31 -5.35
CA ASP A 395 -12.44 -0.67 -6.73
C ASP A 395 -12.26 -2.17 -6.85
N GLU A 396 -13.29 -2.85 -7.34
CA GLU A 396 -13.23 -4.26 -7.69
C GLU A 396 -12.55 -4.50 -9.05
N THR A 397 -12.10 -3.45 -9.75
CA THR A 397 -11.81 -3.46 -11.19
C THR A 397 -10.45 -2.90 -11.62
N GLY A 398 -9.83 -2.04 -10.81
CA GLY A 398 -8.59 -1.34 -11.11
C GLY A 398 -7.46 -1.64 -10.12
N PRO A 399 -6.24 -1.20 -10.43
CA PRO A 399 -5.08 -1.34 -9.54
C PRO A 399 -5.15 -0.38 -8.34
N ASP A 400 -5.93 0.70 -8.44
CA ASP A 400 -6.04 1.77 -7.44
C ASP A 400 -7.17 1.50 -6.46
N LYS A 401 -7.03 0.43 -5.68
CA LYS A 401 -8.01 0.14 -4.63
C LYS A 401 -7.97 1.20 -3.54
N PRO A 402 -9.13 1.70 -3.08
CA PRO A 402 -9.20 2.61 -1.95
C PRO A 402 -8.58 1.96 -0.71
N ARG A 403 -7.70 2.72 -0.05
CA ARG A 403 -6.95 2.26 1.12
C ARG A 403 -7.59 2.77 2.40
N ILE A 404 -8.05 1.86 3.25
CA ILE A 404 -8.47 2.16 4.63
C ILE A 404 -7.26 1.97 5.54
N THR A 405 -6.93 2.99 6.33
CA THR A 405 -5.80 2.96 7.27
C THR A 405 -6.15 3.64 8.61
N ILE A 406 -5.22 3.64 9.55
CA ILE A 406 -5.35 4.36 10.82
C ILE A 406 -4.92 5.81 10.63
N HIS A 407 -5.67 6.77 11.17
CA HIS A 407 -5.24 8.16 11.16
C HIS A 407 -3.87 8.33 11.88
N PRO A 408 -2.89 9.05 11.29
CA PRO A 408 -1.54 9.18 11.86
C PRO A 408 -1.54 9.62 13.33
N ASP A 409 -2.33 10.65 13.67
CA ASP A 409 -2.46 11.18 15.05
C ASP A 409 -3.19 10.25 16.04
N ARG A 410 -3.73 9.13 15.57
CA ARG A 410 -4.58 8.21 16.35
C ARG A 410 -4.03 6.78 16.31
N GLY A 411 -2.77 6.62 15.90
CA GLY A 411 -2.08 5.34 15.81
C GLY A 411 -2.17 4.54 17.11
N SER A 412 -2.84 3.38 17.02
CA SER A 412 -2.62 2.28 17.95
C SER A 412 -2.36 1.05 17.11
N GLU A 413 -1.34 0.29 17.48
CA GLU A 413 -0.90 -0.96 16.84
C GLU A 413 -1.97 -2.08 16.87
N SER A 414 -3.20 -1.80 17.33
CA SER A 414 -4.29 -2.76 17.46
C SER A 414 -5.64 -2.23 16.95
N THR A 415 -5.64 -1.20 16.08
CA THR A 415 -6.89 -0.59 15.62
C THR A 415 -7.71 -1.57 14.78
N GLN A 416 -8.95 -1.81 15.22
CA GLN A 416 -9.87 -2.75 14.58
C GLN A 416 -10.94 -2.01 13.77
N LEU A 417 -11.13 -2.36 12.51
CA LEU A 417 -12.39 -2.08 11.83
C LEU A 417 -13.40 -3.17 12.21
N ARG A 418 -14.28 -2.86 13.16
CA ARG A 418 -15.33 -3.76 13.62
C ARG A 418 -16.51 -3.71 12.69
N LEU A 419 -16.83 -4.86 12.12
CA LEU A 419 -17.91 -5.05 11.18
C LEU A 419 -18.98 -5.88 11.91
N THR A 420 -20.18 -5.35 12.10
CA THR A 420 -21.26 -6.05 12.81
C THR A 420 -22.44 -6.30 11.89
N GLY A 421 -23.20 -7.37 12.14
CA GLY A 421 -24.39 -7.71 11.36
C GLY A 421 -24.14 -8.83 10.34
N GLY A 422 -25.11 -9.09 9.47
CA GLY A 422 -25.08 -10.22 8.51
C GLY A 422 -25.59 -9.78 7.15
N HIS A 423 -25.53 -10.68 6.16
CA HIS A 423 -25.82 -10.35 4.75
C HIS A 423 -25.04 -9.11 4.29
N MET A 424 -23.72 -9.20 4.43
CA MET A 424 -22.80 -8.11 4.14
C MET A 424 -21.78 -8.50 3.08
N ARG A 425 -21.37 -7.52 2.27
CA ARG A 425 -20.30 -7.65 1.29
C ARG A 425 -19.30 -6.53 1.47
N ILE A 426 -18.04 -6.90 1.50
CA ILE A 426 -16.92 -5.97 1.44
C ILE A 426 -16.06 -6.38 0.27
N SER A 427 -15.76 -5.43 -0.62
CA SER A 427 -15.07 -5.78 -1.85
C SER A 427 -14.24 -4.66 -2.43
N GLY A 428 -13.07 -4.99 -2.99
CA GLY A 428 -12.22 -4.03 -3.70
C GLY A 428 -11.51 -3.02 -2.81
N VAL A 429 -11.11 -3.40 -1.59
CA VAL A 429 -10.54 -2.48 -0.60
C VAL A 429 -9.17 -2.96 -0.12
N ILE A 430 -8.24 -2.05 0.12
CA ILE A 430 -6.98 -2.32 0.85
C ILE A 430 -7.17 -1.95 2.31
N PHE A 431 -6.91 -2.88 3.22
CA PHE A 431 -6.80 -2.66 4.66
C PHE A 431 -5.30 -2.59 5.00
N ASP A 432 -4.79 -1.39 5.27
CA ASP A 432 -3.37 -1.13 5.50
C ASP A 432 -3.15 -0.70 6.96
N GLY A 433 -2.54 -1.58 7.75
CA GLY A 433 -2.37 -1.38 9.20
C GLY A 433 -3.66 -1.51 10.01
N VAL A 434 -4.76 -1.96 9.40
CA VAL A 434 -6.07 -2.08 10.03
C VAL A 434 -6.56 -3.52 10.00
N LEU A 435 -7.12 -3.97 11.12
CA LEU A 435 -7.74 -5.28 11.25
C LEU A 435 -9.24 -5.26 10.86
N PRO A 436 -9.66 -5.78 9.68
CA PRO A 436 -11.06 -6.11 9.44
C PRO A 436 -11.52 -7.25 10.37
N ARG A 437 -12.35 -6.90 11.35
CA ARG A 437 -12.85 -7.83 12.36
C ARG A 437 -14.35 -7.92 12.34
N HIS A 438 -14.87 -9.07 11.94
CA HIS A 438 -16.29 -9.34 12.08
C HIS A 438 -16.67 -9.63 13.55
N MET A 439 -17.73 -9.01 14.04
CA MET A 439 -18.15 -9.00 15.43
C MET A 439 -19.65 -9.28 15.55
N GLY A 440 -20.03 -10.20 16.44
CA GLY A 440 -21.42 -10.52 16.75
C GLY A 440 -21.71 -12.01 16.59
N GLY A 441 -22.58 -12.54 17.42
CA GLY A 441 -22.96 -13.95 17.38
C GLY A 441 -24.27 -14.18 16.62
N GLY A 442 -24.32 -15.26 15.84
CA GLY A 442 -25.51 -15.69 15.08
C GLY A 442 -25.73 -14.94 13.77
N VAL A 443 -24.67 -14.44 13.16
CA VAL A 443 -24.71 -13.64 11.94
C VAL A 443 -24.18 -14.43 10.76
N ASN A 444 -24.95 -14.42 9.67
CA ASN A 444 -24.71 -15.29 8.54
C ASN A 444 -24.47 -14.48 7.26
N ASN A 445 -23.89 -15.12 6.25
CA ASN A 445 -23.83 -14.61 4.88
C ASN A 445 -22.91 -13.36 4.79
N VAL A 446 -21.67 -13.53 5.21
CA VAL A 446 -20.63 -12.49 5.26
C VAL A 446 -19.60 -12.77 4.17
N VAL A 447 -19.29 -11.77 3.34
CA VAL A 447 -18.29 -11.93 2.27
C VAL A 447 -17.28 -10.81 2.33
N LEU A 448 -16.00 -11.20 2.31
CA LEU A 448 -14.88 -10.34 1.96
C LEU A 448 -14.30 -10.86 0.64
N ARG A 449 -14.21 -10.00 -0.38
CA ARG A 449 -13.66 -10.42 -1.66
C ARG A 449 -12.80 -9.36 -2.33
N HIS A 450 -11.96 -9.76 -3.28
CA HIS A 450 -11.17 -8.84 -4.11
C HIS A 450 -10.38 -7.79 -3.30
N SER A 451 -9.98 -8.13 -2.09
CA SER A 451 -9.45 -7.17 -1.11
C SER A 451 -8.02 -7.53 -0.70
N GLU A 452 -7.30 -6.57 -0.17
CA GLU A 452 -5.92 -6.75 0.31
C GLU A 452 -5.85 -6.37 1.78
N VAL A 453 -5.08 -7.09 2.57
CA VAL A 453 -4.93 -6.87 4.02
C VAL A 453 -3.44 -6.95 4.36
N LYS A 454 -2.85 -5.83 4.76
CA LYS A 454 -1.41 -5.77 4.97
C LYS A 454 -0.94 -4.88 6.10
N ASN A 455 0.34 -5.04 6.42
CA ASN A 455 1.08 -4.21 7.37
C ASN A 455 0.43 -4.11 8.75
N ASN A 456 -0.35 -5.11 9.17
CA ASN A 456 -0.99 -5.08 10.48
C ASN A 456 0.05 -5.32 11.58
N PRO A 457 0.37 -4.33 12.43
CA PRO A 457 1.54 -4.39 13.32
C PRO A 457 1.29 -5.15 14.64
N SER A 458 0.13 -5.80 14.82
CA SER A 458 -0.39 -6.31 16.11
C SER A 458 0.66 -6.83 17.09
N THR A 459 0.70 -6.21 18.28
CA THR A 459 1.73 -6.42 19.32
C THR A 459 1.32 -7.38 20.43
N ASN A 460 0.11 -7.92 20.39
CA ASN A 460 -0.35 -8.95 21.32
C ASN A 460 -0.15 -10.33 20.69
N ARG A 461 0.65 -11.19 21.34
CA ARG A 461 0.79 -12.62 21.03
C ARG A 461 -0.61 -13.25 20.92
N GLY A 462 -1.03 -13.59 19.70
CA GLY A 462 -2.28 -14.31 19.38
C GLY A 462 -3.30 -13.46 18.63
N GLY A 463 -2.89 -12.81 17.54
CA GLY A 463 -3.71 -11.90 16.74
C GLY A 463 -4.14 -12.46 15.38
N THR A 464 -4.97 -11.70 14.67
CA THR A 464 -5.39 -12.04 13.30
C THR A 464 -5.21 -10.84 12.39
N SER A 465 -5.27 -11.03 11.08
CA SER A 465 -5.36 -9.96 10.10
C SER A 465 -6.78 -9.82 9.58
N VAL A 466 -7.43 -10.95 9.30
CA VAL A 466 -8.83 -11.07 8.90
C VAL A 466 -9.56 -11.99 9.86
N SER A 467 -10.47 -11.43 10.65
CA SER A 467 -11.32 -12.24 11.54
C SER A 467 -12.61 -12.66 10.85
N LEU A 468 -12.71 -13.96 10.57
CA LEU A 468 -13.84 -14.64 9.95
C LEU A 468 -14.92 -15.02 10.98
N SER A 469 -15.50 -14.03 11.67
CA SER A 469 -16.64 -14.15 12.59
C SER A 469 -16.45 -15.07 13.82
N THR A 470 -17.18 -14.79 14.92
CA THR A 470 -17.07 -15.57 16.17
C THR A 470 -18.24 -16.50 16.47
N ASP A 471 -19.49 -16.21 16.03
CA ASP A 471 -20.57 -17.23 15.90
C ASP A 471 -21.51 -16.96 14.69
N GLY A 472 -21.89 -17.98 13.91
CA GLY A 472 -22.69 -17.82 12.66
C GLY A 472 -22.52 -18.93 11.60
N SER A 473 -22.96 -18.65 10.36
CA SER A 473 -22.74 -19.49 9.18
C SER A 473 -22.47 -18.69 7.89
N ASP A 474 -22.05 -19.33 6.81
CA ASP A 474 -22.03 -18.69 5.49
C ASP A 474 -21.00 -17.55 5.39
N VAL A 475 -19.73 -17.86 5.66
CA VAL A 475 -18.60 -16.91 5.55
C VAL A 475 -17.76 -17.23 4.32
N LEU A 476 -17.62 -16.27 3.41
CA LEU A 476 -16.80 -16.38 2.21
C LEU A 476 -15.65 -15.37 2.23
N ALA A 477 -14.43 -15.87 2.15
CA ALA A 477 -13.26 -15.09 1.74
C ALA A 477 -12.91 -15.51 0.31
N PHE A 478 -12.95 -14.59 -0.64
CA PHE A 478 -12.72 -14.91 -2.04
C PHE A 478 -11.77 -13.92 -2.72
N ASN A 479 -10.64 -14.40 -3.26
CA ASN A 479 -9.65 -13.52 -3.88
C ASN A 479 -9.20 -12.39 -2.93
N VAL A 480 -8.85 -12.77 -1.69
CA VAL A 480 -8.29 -11.89 -0.67
C VAL A 480 -6.79 -12.16 -0.56
N TYR A 481 -5.98 -11.10 -0.60
CA TYR A 481 -4.54 -11.17 -0.41
C TYR A 481 -4.14 -10.63 0.95
N ALA A 482 -3.66 -11.48 1.85
CA ALA A 482 -3.26 -11.10 3.20
C ALA A 482 -1.76 -11.27 3.41
N HIS A 483 -1.01 -10.18 3.60
CA HIS A 483 0.44 -10.24 3.66
C HIS A 483 1.11 -9.22 4.56
N ASP A 484 2.39 -9.44 4.89
CA ASP A 484 3.20 -8.52 5.73
C ASP A 484 2.55 -8.20 7.09
N ASN A 485 1.77 -9.14 7.64
CA ASN A 485 1.07 -8.94 8.90
C ASN A 485 1.86 -9.52 10.07
N GLY A 486 2.01 -8.74 11.13
CA GLY A 486 2.76 -9.10 12.34
C GLY A 486 4.27 -8.97 12.21
N ILE A 487 4.79 -8.42 11.10
CA ILE A 487 6.22 -8.15 10.93
C ILE A 487 6.57 -6.87 11.68
N VAL A 488 7.40 -7.00 12.71
CA VAL A 488 7.97 -5.88 13.45
C VAL A 488 9.46 -6.13 13.51
N GLU A 489 10.24 -5.35 12.73
CA GLU A 489 11.70 -5.09 12.76
C GLU A 489 12.39 -5.17 11.37
N ALA A 490 13.39 -4.30 11.21
CA ALA A 490 14.11 -3.99 9.97
C ALA A 490 15.24 -4.99 9.59
N ASP A 491 15.45 -6.04 10.38
CA ASP A 491 16.54 -7.02 10.23
C ASP A 491 16.12 -8.33 9.53
N GLY A 492 14.89 -8.38 9.01
CA GLY A 492 14.44 -9.42 8.09
C GLY A 492 14.09 -10.76 8.75
N LEU A 493 13.96 -10.80 10.09
CA LEU A 493 13.42 -11.95 10.80
C LEU A 493 12.16 -11.51 11.56
N ALA A 494 10.99 -11.87 11.04
CA ALA A 494 9.73 -11.64 11.75
C ALA A 494 9.80 -12.31 13.14
N GLU A 495 9.71 -11.52 14.21
CA GLU A 495 9.31 -12.07 15.51
C GLU A 495 7.92 -12.70 15.35
N GLU A 496 7.78 -13.97 15.71
CA GLU A 496 6.49 -14.65 15.76
C GLU A 496 5.65 -13.99 16.87
N ARG A 497 4.71 -13.15 16.41
CA ARG A 497 3.69 -12.50 17.24
C ARG A 497 2.34 -13.21 17.10
N ASP A 498 2.33 -14.43 16.56
CA ASP A 498 1.15 -15.27 16.38
C ASP A 498 0.05 -14.50 15.62
N ILE A 499 0.41 -13.78 14.54
CA ILE A 499 -0.52 -13.01 13.69
C ILE A 499 -0.84 -13.83 12.45
N HIS A 500 -2.00 -14.46 12.45
CA HIS A 500 -2.46 -15.27 11.34
C HIS A 500 -3.23 -14.42 10.31
N ALA A 501 -3.12 -14.73 9.02
CA ALA A 501 -3.82 -13.99 7.97
C ALA A 501 -5.34 -14.13 8.12
N PHE A 502 -5.87 -15.34 8.18
CA PHE A 502 -7.29 -15.60 8.35
C PHE A 502 -7.54 -16.40 9.64
N VAL A 503 -8.31 -15.84 10.58
CA VAL A 503 -8.71 -16.55 11.81
C VAL A 503 -10.21 -16.71 11.87
N GLY A 504 -10.67 -17.93 12.11
CA GLY A 504 -12.06 -18.26 12.36
C GLY A 504 -12.25 -19.13 13.59
N THR A 505 -13.39 -18.97 14.26
CA THR A 505 -13.76 -19.83 15.40
C THR A 505 -15.11 -20.53 15.16
N ASN A 506 -15.92 -20.75 16.19
CA ASN A 506 -17.19 -21.48 16.22
C ASN A 506 -18.23 -21.05 15.14
N GLN A 507 -18.06 -21.49 13.89
CA GLN A 507 -18.96 -21.23 12.74
C GLN A 507 -19.24 -22.51 11.96
N ALA A 508 -20.31 -22.51 11.16
CA ALA A 508 -20.55 -23.52 10.13
C ALA A 508 -20.44 -22.91 8.72
N GLY A 509 -19.71 -23.57 7.82
CA GLY A 509 -19.59 -23.06 6.44
C GLY A 509 -18.54 -21.96 6.35
N TYR A 510 -17.29 -22.38 6.21
CA TYR A 510 -16.20 -21.52 5.76
C TYR A 510 -15.93 -21.82 4.30
N TRP A 511 -16.01 -20.80 3.45
CA TRP A 511 -15.60 -20.88 2.04
C TRP A 511 -14.41 -19.95 1.85
N MET A 512 -13.25 -20.51 1.58
CA MET A 512 -12.01 -19.77 1.35
C MET A 512 -11.49 -20.16 -0.03
N LEU A 513 -11.73 -19.31 -1.02
CA LEU A 513 -11.51 -19.63 -2.42
C LEU A 513 -10.57 -18.61 -3.06
N ASP A 514 -9.54 -19.08 -3.77
CA ASP A 514 -8.57 -18.22 -4.48
C ASP A 514 -7.91 -17.15 -3.59
N ASN A 515 -7.77 -17.39 -2.28
CA ASN A 515 -7.07 -16.47 -1.38
C ASN A 515 -5.55 -16.68 -1.44
N ARG A 516 -4.80 -15.62 -1.19
CA ARG A 516 -3.33 -15.68 -1.06
C ARG A 516 -2.89 -15.16 0.30
N CYS A 517 -1.88 -15.79 0.86
CA CYS A 517 -1.15 -15.33 2.03
C CYS A 517 0.34 -15.25 1.74
N ASP A 518 0.99 -14.20 2.27
CA ASP A 518 2.45 -14.05 2.19
C ASP A 518 3.04 -13.37 3.44
N GLU A 519 4.23 -13.78 3.86
CA GLU A 519 5.02 -13.17 4.93
C GLU A 519 4.28 -12.87 6.26
N ASN A 520 3.16 -13.52 6.57
CA ASN A 520 2.51 -13.31 7.86
C ASN A 520 3.32 -13.95 8.99
N ALA A 521 3.26 -13.38 10.18
CA ALA A 521 4.05 -13.84 11.33
C ALA A 521 3.58 -15.20 11.89
N GLY A 522 2.31 -15.56 11.68
CA GLY A 522 1.69 -16.81 12.10
C GLY A 522 1.27 -17.69 10.92
N ASP A 523 0.06 -18.24 11.02
CA ASP A 523 -0.55 -19.11 10.00
C ASP A 523 -1.17 -18.30 8.86
N CYS A 524 -1.25 -18.86 7.65
CA CYS A 524 -2.12 -18.28 6.62
C CYS A 524 -3.60 -18.45 6.98
N VAL A 525 -4.02 -19.66 7.35
CA VAL A 525 -5.38 -19.94 7.83
C VAL A 525 -5.30 -20.64 9.17
N GLN A 526 -5.93 -20.06 10.19
CA GLN A 526 -6.13 -20.71 11.48
C GLN A 526 -7.61 -20.79 11.83
N LEU A 527 -8.15 -22.01 11.91
CA LEU A 527 -9.52 -22.26 12.36
C LEU A 527 -9.48 -23.09 13.65
N GLY A 528 -10.09 -22.62 14.74
CA GLY A 528 -10.05 -23.35 16.02
C GLY A 528 -11.28 -23.19 16.91
N ASN A 529 -11.35 -23.99 17.98
CA ASN A 529 -12.36 -23.89 19.06
C ASN A 529 -13.83 -24.02 18.59
N ASN A 530 -14.14 -25.00 17.74
CA ASN A 530 -15.51 -25.22 17.28
C ASN A 530 -16.28 -26.26 18.11
N ASN A 531 -17.51 -25.92 18.53
CA ASN A 531 -18.41 -26.81 19.27
C ASN A 531 -19.62 -27.27 18.42
N THR A 532 -19.65 -26.96 17.12
CA THR A 532 -20.77 -27.23 16.20
C THR A 532 -20.36 -28.03 14.96
N THR A 533 -21.32 -28.36 14.10
CA THR A 533 -21.08 -29.16 12.88
C THR A 533 -20.73 -28.22 11.72
N SER A 534 -19.52 -28.30 11.15
CA SER A 534 -18.97 -27.14 10.45
C SER A 534 -18.21 -27.46 9.17
N ASP A 535 -18.86 -27.35 8.03
CA ASP A 535 -18.23 -27.50 6.71
C ASP A 535 -17.14 -26.44 6.48
N VAL A 536 -15.96 -26.88 6.05
CA VAL A 536 -14.83 -26.00 5.70
C VAL A 536 -14.36 -26.37 4.30
N TYR A 537 -14.38 -25.40 3.39
CA TYR A 537 -13.96 -25.54 2.01
C TYR A 537 -12.86 -24.54 1.71
N ILE A 538 -11.62 -25.03 1.58
CA ILE A 538 -10.46 -24.22 1.23
C ILE A 538 -10.00 -24.66 -0.16
N GLY A 539 -10.10 -23.76 -1.13
CA GLY A 539 -9.92 -24.07 -2.53
C GLY A 539 -8.95 -23.12 -3.20
N ARG A 540 -7.94 -23.66 -3.89
CA ARG A 540 -6.92 -22.86 -4.59
C ARG A 540 -6.28 -21.79 -3.71
N LEU A 541 -6.08 -22.11 -2.44
CA LEU A 541 -5.32 -21.26 -1.53
C LEU A 541 -3.85 -21.26 -1.97
N VAL A 542 -3.23 -20.10 -2.00
CA VAL A 542 -1.79 -19.94 -2.23
C VAL A 542 -1.16 -19.32 -1.00
N ALA A 543 -0.33 -20.07 -0.28
CA ALA A 543 0.34 -19.58 0.93
C ALA A 543 1.84 -19.76 0.84
N HIS A 544 2.62 -18.75 1.22
CA HIS A 544 4.08 -18.87 1.26
C HIS A 544 4.72 -17.95 2.28
N SER A 545 5.94 -18.28 2.72
CA SER A 545 6.68 -17.43 3.68
C SER A 545 5.96 -17.14 5.00
N GLU A 546 4.94 -17.93 5.33
CA GLU A 546 4.25 -17.86 6.62
C GLU A 546 5.22 -18.23 7.75
N GLY A 547 5.04 -17.61 8.92
CA GLY A 547 5.84 -17.88 10.11
C GLY A 547 5.52 -19.22 10.78
N GLU A 548 4.32 -19.75 10.56
CA GLU A 548 3.88 -21.03 11.13
C GLU A 548 3.36 -22.01 10.08
N ASN A 549 2.05 -22.24 10.01
CA ASN A 549 1.42 -23.18 9.08
C ASN A 549 0.71 -22.45 7.94
N CYS A 550 0.59 -23.08 6.78
CA CYS A 550 -0.33 -22.54 5.77
C CYS A 550 -1.79 -22.71 6.19
N ILE A 551 -2.13 -23.84 6.81
CA ILE A 551 -3.49 -24.14 7.26
C ILE A 551 -3.40 -24.92 8.58
N ASP A 552 -3.83 -24.31 9.67
CA ASP A 552 -4.02 -24.93 10.98
C ASP A 552 -5.52 -25.02 11.31
N ILE A 553 -6.05 -26.24 11.39
CA ILE A 553 -7.48 -26.46 11.67
C ILE A 553 -7.62 -27.37 12.89
N LYS A 554 -8.25 -26.85 13.94
CA LYS A 554 -8.49 -27.49 15.23
C LYS A 554 -10.00 -27.63 15.48
N ASP A 555 -10.45 -28.85 15.73
CA ASP A 555 -11.82 -29.18 16.15
C ASP A 555 -12.93 -28.95 15.09
N PHE A 556 -12.65 -29.18 13.80
CA PHE A 556 -13.65 -29.09 12.71
C PHE A 556 -14.03 -30.46 12.10
N ASN A 557 -15.17 -30.52 11.41
CA ASN A 557 -15.67 -31.72 10.72
C ASN A 557 -15.94 -31.41 9.24
N ARG A 558 -15.79 -32.36 8.30
CA ARG A 558 -16.05 -32.14 6.86
C ARG A 558 -15.24 -30.97 6.28
N VAL A 559 -13.92 -31.09 6.44
CA VAL A 559 -12.94 -30.20 5.83
C VAL A 559 -12.58 -30.74 4.45
N VAL A 560 -12.66 -29.89 3.43
CA VAL A 560 -12.13 -30.13 2.09
C VAL A 560 -11.11 -29.05 1.79
N VAL A 561 -9.87 -29.47 1.56
CA VAL A 561 -8.82 -28.63 0.99
C VAL A 561 -8.53 -29.16 -0.40
N SER A 562 -8.60 -28.31 -1.42
CA SER A 562 -8.47 -28.75 -2.82
C SER A 562 -7.73 -27.72 -3.67
N GLU A 563 -6.86 -28.19 -4.54
CA GLU A 563 -6.09 -27.37 -5.49
C GLU A 563 -5.24 -26.26 -4.82
N SER A 564 -4.97 -26.37 -3.52
CA SER A 564 -4.19 -25.39 -2.75
C SER A 564 -2.69 -25.70 -2.79
N SER A 565 -1.86 -24.65 -2.71
CA SER A 565 -0.40 -24.74 -2.70
C SER A 565 0.18 -24.00 -1.49
N CYS A 566 1.18 -24.61 -0.86
CA CYS A 566 1.87 -24.10 0.33
C CYS A 566 3.37 -24.34 0.21
N TRP A 567 4.22 -23.32 0.39
CA TRP A 567 5.67 -23.48 0.34
C TRP A 567 6.45 -22.45 1.18
N ASP A 568 7.73 -22.71 1.40
CA ASP A 568 8.68 -21.77 2.05
C ASP A 568 8.24 -21.24 3.43
N LEU A 569 7.73 -22.11 4.31
CA LEU A 569 7.45 -21.74 5.71
C LEU A 569 8.74 -21.25 6.39
N ARG A 570 8.69 -20.07 7.02
CA ARG A 570 9.85 -19.45 7.66
C ARG A 570 10.20 -20.17 8.97
N PRO A 571 11.46 -20.56 9.20
CA PRO A 571 11.89 -21.02 10.51
C PRO A 571 11.89 -19.86 11.50
N VAL A 572 10.91 -19.83 12.39
CA VAL A 572 10.85 -18.87 13.50
C VAL A 572 11.82 -19.28 14.61
N VAL A 573 12.53 -18.29 15.18
CA VAL A 573 13.32 -18.46 16.40
C VAL A 573 12.39 -18.43 17.61
N TYR A 574 12.02 -19.59 18.13
CA TYR A 574 11.04 -19.74 19.21
C TYR A 574 11.45 -19.12 20.53
N GLY A 575 10.58 -18.26 21.06
CA GLY A 575 10.50 -17.87 22.47
C GLY A 575 9.35 -18.56 23.22
N ASN A 576 9.44 -19.89 23.42
CA ASN A 576 8.64 -20.67 24.40
C ASN A 576 7.10 -20.81 24.25
N SER A 577 6.54 -20.85 23.04
CA SER A 577 5.18 -21.41 22.82
C SER A 577 5.16 -22.19 21.51
N GLY A 578 4.66 -23.43 21.54
CA GLY A 578 4.84 -24.41 20.47
C GLY A 578 3.65 -24.54 19.53
N GLY A 579 3.94 -24.53 18.23
CA GLY A 579 3.14 -25.16 17.17
C GLY A 579 4.06 -26.03 16.33
N ASN A 580 3.76 -27.33 16.22
CA ASN A 580 4.46 -28.19 15.26
C ASN A 580 3.86 -27.93 13.88
N ALA A 581 4.72 -27.73 12.87
CA ALA A 581 4.33 -27.64 11.47
C ALA A 581 3.33 -28.74 11.08
N GLN A 582 2.09 -28.38 10.75
CA GLN A 582 1.04 -29.28 10.29
C GLN A 582 0.24 -28.66 9.16
N LEU A 583 0.67 -28.89 7.91
CA LEU A 583 0.01 -29.74 6.90
C LEU A 583 0.64 -29.40 5.54
N LEU A 584 1.45 -30.30 4.98
CA LEU A 584 1.79 -30.32 3.56
C LEU A 584 0.61 -30.93 2.80
N CYS A 585 -0.11 -30.15 2.00
CA CYS A 585 -0.95 -30.70 0.95
C CYS A 585 -0.18 -30.68 -0.38
N GLN A 586 0.01 -31.88 -0.97
CA GLN A 586 0.32 -32.07 -2.39
C GLN A 586 -0.97 -32.17 -3.20
#